data_AF-A0A7S3FS79-F1
#
_entry.id   AF-A0A7S3FS79-F1
#
_cell.length_a   1.000
_cell.length_b   1.000
_cell.length_c   1.000
_cell.angle_alpha   90.00
_cell.angle_beta   90.00
_cell.angle_gamma   90.00
#
_symmetry.space_group_name_H-M   'P 1'
#
loop_
_entity.id
_entity.type
_entity.pdbx_description
1 polymer ?
#
loop_
_entity_poly.entity_id
_entity_poly.type
_entity_poly.pdbx_seq_one_letter_code
_entity_poly.pdbx_strand_id
1 'polypeptide(L)'
;MVEGNARRRTRRRLWLAWMALIAILMMRCAAGEWDYCARVKREKNAVKIKTLVDRTNVGKEEHAAAAELRDQLERRVTEYKAETRGGARRGHLIPGVMWILWASWWHLNLCLNWARARLAETSSPSPPLSPRRSRPHRLAKPARAAREVFGRPWFEGPHPWISCGEPIIKVALGSLGILFEIWLKPPGNVCYHALITARGILDPQTANLWVHVSMYASIVLSGACDLLCWKGLLPDRFDSVAHVAVFANVGSLFGQHLTGGPLSVMCHKILVGLLFCYSAVAAADLLVPRHRWVPLTFMRVFFLFALGSWIIQTGKILFPSDSGYDSITLARMTARDLEWFTLWQLNPHASMAAVPVFLSLVCCCVFVAMCATLVLATFALGGFSRRRLEAAMRWAGDAKGSSPPNTTKL
;
A
#
# COMPACT_ATOMS: atom_id res chain seq x y z
N MET A 1 38.97 9.54 -11.62
CA MET A 1 38.13 8.51 -10.95
C MET A 1 37.52 8.96 -9.61
N VAL A 2 38.22 9.75 -8.79
CA VAL A 2 37.77 10.15 -7.44
C VAL A 2 36.48 10.98 -7.44
N GLU A 3 36.34 11.92 -8.39
CA GLU A 3 35.14 12.77 -8.52
C GLU A 3 33.84 11.99 -8.81
N GLY A 4 33.95 10.87 -9.53
CA GLY A 4 32.81 10.01 -9.85
C GLY A 4 32.24 9.29 -8.62
N ASN A 5 33.10 8.94 -7.65
CA ASN A 5 32.67 8.28 -6.42
C ASN A 5 32.00 9.24 -5.44
N ALA A 6 32.46 10.50 -5.38
CA ALA A 6 31.83 11.53 -4.55
C ALA A 6 30.38 11.81 -5.01
N ARG A 7 30.16 12.02 -6.31
CA ARG A 7 28.80 12.25 -6.86
C ARG A 7 27.87 11.06 -6.64
N ARG A 8 28.37 9.81 -6.71
CA ARG A 8 27.58 8.60 -6.42
C ARG A 8 27.18 8.50 -4.95
N ARG A 9 28.08 8.82 -4.01
CA ARG A 9 27.78 8.81 -2.57
C ARG A 9 26.77 9.89 -2.20
N THR A 10 26.90 11.10 -2.74
CA THR A 10 25.95 12.20 -2.49
C THR A 10 24.54 11.86 -2.99
N ARG A 11 24.43 11.27 -4.19
CA ARG A 11 23.13 10.78 -4.72
C ARG A 11 22.52 9.70 -3.83
N ARG A 12 23.31 8.75 -3.31
CA ARG A 12 22.82 7.71 -2.38
C ARG A 12 22.33 8.30 -1.04
N ARG A 13 23.00 9.33 -0.51
CA ARG A 13 22.59 9.98 0.76
C ARG A 13 21.32 10.81 0.60
N LEU A 14 21.24 11.63 -0.45
CA LEU A 14 20.01 12.34 -0.79
C LEU A 14 18.84 11.35 -1.02
N TRP A 15 19.14 10.20 -1.64
CA TRP A 15 18.16 9.15 -1.86
C TRP A 15 17.60 8.55 -0.55
N LEU A 16 18.45 8.16 0.40
CA LEU A 16 17.98 7.64 1.71
C LEU A 16 17.17 8.70 2.47
N ALA A 17 17.64 9.95 2.47
CA ALA A 17 16.95 11.05 3.14
C ALA A 17 15.56 11.32 2.54
N TRP A 18 15.43 11.23 1.21
CA TRP A 18 14.16 11.48 0.54
C TRP A 18 13.15 10.34 0.73
N MET A 19 13.60 9.08 0.71
CA MET A 19 12.75 7.93 1.04
C MET A 19 12.26 7.99 2.49
N ALA A 20 13.14 8.41 3.42
CA ALA A 20 12.77 8.66 4.80
C ALA A 20 11.73 9.80 4.91
N LEU A 21 11.92 10.90 4.16
CA LEU A 21 10.98 12.03 4.17
C LEU A 21 9.60 11.64 3.62
N ILE A 22 9.52 10.92 2.50
CA ILE A 22 8.24 10.41 1.99
C ILE A 22 7.58 9.49 2.99
N ALA A 23 8.33 8.55 3.56
CA ALA A 23 7.79 7.65 4.57
C ALA A 23 7.25 8.45 5.78
N ILE A 24 7.97 9.47 6.23
CA ILE A 24 7.54 10.37 7.33
C ILE A 24 6.29 11.15 6.95
N LEU A 25 6.23 11.76 5.76
CA LEU A 25 5.08 12.52 5.29
C LEU A 25 3.85 11.64 5.10
N MET A 26 4.01 10.44 4.51
CA MET A 26 2.97 9.43 4.40
C MET A 26 2.48 8.99 5.78
N MET A 27 3.40 8.74 6.73
CA MET A 27 3.06 8.37 8.10
C MET A 27 2.32 9.49 8.85
N ARG A 28 2.70 10.76 8.65
CA ARG A 28 2.02 11.93 9.24
C ARG A 28 0.65 12.17 8.61
N CYS A 29 0.53 12.09 7.30
CA CYS A 29 -0.76 12.17 6.61
C CYS A 29 -1.69 11.04 7.07
N ALA A 30 -1.17 9.80 7.17
CA ALA A 30 -1.91 8.68 7.71
C ALA A 30 -2.27 8.88 9.19
N ALA A 31 -1.44 9.57 9.98
CA ALA A 31 -1.67 9.83 11.41
C ALA A 31 -2.84 10.80 11.68
N GLY A 32 -3.38 11.47 10.65
CA GLY A 32 -4.61 12.24 10.78
C GLY A 32 -4.48 13.49 11.66
N GLU A 33 -3.28 14.09 11.74
CA GLU A 33 -3.02 15.30 12.55
C GLU A 33 -3.67 16.60 12.01
N TRP A 34 -4.66 16.52 11.12
CA TRP A 34 -5.15 17.65 10.34
C TRP A 34 -6.21 18.52 11.02
N ASP A 35 -6.71 18.16 12.21
CA ASP A 35 -7.77 18.94 12.84
C ASP A 35 -7.63 19.06 14.36
N TYR A 36 -6.69 19.91 14.77
CA TYR A 36 -6.46 20.24 16.17
C TYR A 36 -7.71 20.83 16.84
N CYS A 37 -8.46 21.69 16.15
CA CYS A 37 -9.64 22.35 16.70
C CYS A 37 -10.82 21.38 16.88
N ALA A 38 -11.10 20.51 15.91
CA ALA A 38 -12.11 19.48 16.10
C ALA A 38 -11.69 18.46 17.16
N ARG A 39 -10.39 18.13 17.25
CA ARG A 39 -9.85 17.26 18.31
C ARG A 39 -10.08 17.86 19.70
N VAL A 40 -9.73 19.12 19.93
CA VAL A 40 -9.96 19.78 21.24
C VAL A 40 -11.45 19.82 21.60
N LYS A 41 -12.34 20.06 20.63
CA LYS A 41 -13.79 20.05 20.87
C LYS A 41 -14.30 18.65 21.23
N ARG A 42 -13.79 17.61 20.56
CA ARG A 42 -14.15 16.21 20.83
C ARG A 42 -13.58 15.71 22.15
N GLU A 43 -12.34 16.07 22.50
CA GLU A 43 -11.74 15.80 23.81
C GLU A 43 -12.58 16.41 24.94
N LYS A 44 -13.03 17.66 24.80
CA LYS A 44 -13.93 18.30 25.77
C LYS A 44 -15.25 17.53 25.91
N ASN A 45 -15.82 17.05 24.82
CA ASN A 45 -17.05 16.25 24.85
C ASN A 45 -16.82 14.86 25.49
N ALA A 46 -15.70 14.20 25.20
CA ALA A 46 -15.34 12.91 25.78
C ALA A 46 -15.08 13.02 27.28
N VAL A 47 -14.39 14.08 27.73
CA VAL A 47 -14.23 14.39 29.15
C VAL A 47 -15.57 14.67 29.79
N LYS A 48 -16.48 15.38 29.13
CA LYS A 48 -17.84 15.62 29.65
C LYS A 48 -18.62 14.31 29.81
N ILE A 49 -18.59 13.42 28.82
CA ILE A 49 -19.24 12.10 28.89
C ILE A 49 -18.63 11.27 30.02
N LYS A 50 -17.30 11.20 30.11
CA LYS A 50 -16.61 10.49 31.18
C LYS A 50 -16.95 11.06 32.56
N THR A 51 -16.97 12.37 32.70
CA THR A 51 -17.38 13.05 33.95
C THR A 51 -18.85 12.78 34.30
N LEU A 52 -19.74 12.69 33.31
CA LEU A 52 -21.14 12.32 33.53
C LEU A 52 -21.28 10.86 33.95
N VAL A 53 -20.50 9.97 33.35
CA VAL A 53 -20.45 8.53 33.69
C VAL A 53 -19.87 8.30 35.09
N ASP A 54 -18.87 9.09 35.50
CA ASP A 54 -18.16 8.93 36.77
C ASP A 54 -18.86 9.63 37.95
N ARG A 55 -19.79 10.56 37.71
CA ARG A 55 -20.48 11.29 38.78
C ARG A 55 -21.62 10.46 39.40
N THR A 56 -21.59 10.30 40.72
CA THR A 56 -22.62 9.61 41.53
C THR A 56 -23.66 10.54 42.17
N ASN A 57 -23.54 11.87 42.02
CA ASN A 57 -24.40 12.88 42.69
C ASN A 57 -24.89 13.97 41.71
N VAL A 58 -25.82 13.62 40.83
CA VAL A 58 -26.50 14.49 39.87
C VAL A 58 -28.02 14.41 40.11
N GLY A 59 -28.84 15.28 39.52
CA GLY A 59 -30.30 15.18 39.65
C GLY A 59 -30.82 13.80 39.19
N LYS A 60 -31.92 13.31 39.78
CA LYS A 60 -32.47 11.95 39.50
C LYS A 60 -32.66 11.67 38.00
N GLU A 61 -33.10 12.67 37.23
CA GLU A 61 -33.31 12.54 35.78
C GLU A 61 -32.00 12.49 34.99
N GLU A 62 -31.04 13.36 35.30
CA GLU A 62 -29.71 13.35 34.68
C GLU A 62 -28.95 12.05 35.00
N HIS A 63 -29.16 11.50 36.19
CA HIS A 63 -28.65 10.18 36.56
C HIS A 63 -29.22 9.04 35.74
N ALA A 64 -30.54 9.04 35.51
CA ALA A 64 -31.18 8.00 34.70
C ALA A 64 -30.66 8.03 33.26
N ALA A 65 -30.57 9.21 32.65
CA ALA A 65 -30.02 9.37 31.30
C ALA A 65 -28.54 8.98 31.20
N ALA A 66 -27.73 9.36 32.20
CA ALA A 66 -26.31 8.98 32.26
C ALA A 66 -26.12 7.46 32.45
N ALA A 67 -26.95 6.83 33.28
CA ALA A 67 -26.94 5.39 33.49
C ALA A 67 -27.33 4.63 32.22
N GLU A 68 -28.37 5.08 31.50
CA GLU A 68 -28.77 4.49 30.22
C GLU A 68 -27.66 4.60 29.17
N LEU A 69 -27.05 5.78 29.01
CA LEU A 69 -25.94 5.98 28.08
C LEU A 69 -24.74 5.08 28.42
N ARG A 70 -24.43 4.94 29.71
CA ARG A 70 -23.35 4.07 30.18
C ARG A 70 -23.63 2.61 29.83
N ASP A 71 -24.83 2.11 30.09
CA ASP A 71 -25.23 0.74 29.75
C ASP A 71 -25.16 0.49 28.24
N GLN A 72 -25.64 1.44 27.42
CA GLN A 72 -25.51 1.36 25.97
C GLN A 72 -24.04 1.30 25.53
N LEU A 73 -23.17 2.12 26.11
CA LEU A 73 -21.73 2.10 25.84
C LEU A 73 -21.07 0.78 26.24
N GLU A 74 -21.36 0.25 27.43
CA GLU A 74 -20.80 -1.02 27.91
C GLU A 74 -21.21 -2.19 27.00
N ARG A 75 -22.49 -2.23 26.58
CA ARG A 75 -22.97 -3.21 25.59
C ARG A 75 -22.22 -3.09 24.27
N ARG A 76 -22.12 -1.88 23.71
CA ARG A 76 -21.38 -1.65 22.45
C ARG A 76 -19.91 -2.00 22.53
N VAL A 77 -19.24 -1.70 23.64
CA VAL A 77 -17.83 -2.07 23.85
C VAL A 77 -17.69 -3.59 23.90
N THR A 78 -18.64 -4.30 24.51
CA THR A 78 -18.67 -5.75 24.58
C THR A 78 -18.91 -6.39 23.22
N GLU A 79 -19.86 -5.87 22.44
CA GLU A 79 -20.12 -6.26 21.04
C GLU A 79 -18.88 -6.06 20.18
N TYR A 80 -18.31 -4.85 20.21
CA TYR A 80 -17.08 -4.50 19.48
C TYR A 80 -15.93 -5.45 19.83
N LYS A 81 -15.77 -5.81 21.11
CA LYS A 81 -14.80 -6.81 21.52
C LYS A 81 -15.07 -8.14 20.85
N ALA A 82 -16.28 -8.67 20.95
CA ALA A 82 -16.62 -9.95 20.33
C ALA A 82 -16.33 -9.94 18.81
N GLU A 83 -16.62 -8.82 18.13
CA GLU A 83 -16.43 -8.64 16.69
C GLU A 83 -14.97 -8.51 16.24
N THR A 84 -14.10 -7.93 17.07
CA THR A 84 -12.69 -7.67 16.71
C THR A 84 -11.72 -8.72 17.26
N ARG A 85 -12.25 -9.84 17.76
CA ARG A 85 -11.48 -10.95 18.32
C ARG A 85 -10.56 -11.56 17.28
N GLY A 86 -9.25 -11.50 17.54
CA GLY A 86 -8.20 -12.02 16.65
C GLY A 86 -7.58 -10.98 15.71
N GLY A 87 -8.07 -9.74 15.70
CA GLY A 87 -7.45 -8.62 14.99
C GLY A 87 -6.50 -7.80 15.89
N ALA A 88 -5.53 -7.12 15.28
CA ALA A 88 -4.69 -6.17 16.01
C ALA A 88 -4.19 -5.04 15.10
N ARG A 89 -3.99 -3.85 15.69
CA ARG A 89 -3.38 -2.71 14.98
C ARG A 89 -2.02 -3.04 14.38
N ARG A 90 -1.18 -3.79 15.12
CA ARG A 90 0.14 -4.23 14.64
C ARG A 90 0.03 -5.16 13.43
N GLY A 91 -0.96 -6.06 13.47
CA GLY A 91 -1.27 -6.97 12.36
C GLY A 91 -1.71 -6.27 11.07
N HIS A 92 -2.08 -4.99 11.16
CA HIS A 92 -2.34 -4.15 9.99
C HIS A 92 -1.16 -3.25 9.65
N LEU A 93 -0.54 -2.62 10.65
CA LEU A 93 0.57 -1.69 10.45
C LEU A 93 1.74 -2.34 9.71
N ILE A 94 2.17 -3.53 10.15
CA ILE A 94 3.33 -4.22 9.58
C ILE A 94 3.11 -4.56 8.10
N PRO A 95 2.06 -5.29 7.69
CA PRO A 95 1.84 -5.57 6.28
C PRO A 95 1.59 -4.30 5.48
N GLY A 96 0.89 -3.31 6.03
CA GLY A 96 0.68 -2.03 5.35
C GLY A 96 1.99 -1.30 5.01
N VAL A 97 2.93 -1.24 5.96
CA VAL A 97 4.27 -0.67 5.72
C VAL A 97 5.04 -1.50 4.69
N MET A 98 4.97 -2.83 4.76
CA MET A 98 5.60 -3.72 3.77
C MET A 98 5.11 -3.41 2.35
N TRP A 99 3.80 -3.27 2.15
CA TRP A 99 3.21 -2.93 0.86
C TRP A 99 3.67 -1.56 0.34
N ILE A 100 3.74 -0.55 1.22
CA ILE A 100 4.24 0.79 0.85
C ILE A 100 5.72 0.75 0.45
N LEU A 101 6.56 0.01 1.18
CA LEU A 101 7.97 -0.13 0.85
C LEU A 101 8.17 -0.84 -0.49
N TRP A 102 7.40 -1.91 -0.73
CA TRP A 102 7.44 -2.62 -2.01
C TRP A 102 6.95 -1.73 -3.16
N ALA A 103 5.84 -1.01 -3.00
CA ALA A 103 5.34 -0.04 -3.98
C ALA A 103 6.38 1.06 -4.27
N SER A 104 7.05 1.57 -3.23
CA SER A 104 8.09 2.60 -3.36
C SER A 104 9.30 2.08 -4.14
N TRP A 105 9.74 0.86 -3.86
CA TRP A 105 10.80 0.20 -4.60
C TRP A 105 10.44 0.07 -6.09
N TRP A 106 9.23 -0.38 -6.41
CA TRP A 106 8.76 -0.48 -7.79
C TRP A 106 8.65 0.86 -8.48
N HIS A 107 8.03 1.82 -7.82
CA HIS A 107 7.83 3.15 -8.36
C HIS A 107 9.15 3.79 -8.78
N LEU A 108 10.14 3.71 -7.89
CA LEU A 108 11.45 4.29 -8.14
C LEU A 108 12.13 3.62 -9.33
N ASN A 109 12.17 2.29 -9.36
CA ASN A 109 12.81 1.57 -10.47
C ASN A 109 12.09 1.84 -11.79
N LEU A 110 10.75 1.92 -11.79
CA LEU A 110 9.96 2.33 -12.94
C LEU A 110 10.39 3.71 -13.46
N CYS A 111 10.43 4.71 -12.57
CA CYS A 111 10.81 6.08 -12.92
C CYS A 111 12.24 6.17 -13.45
N LEU A 112 13.20 5.49 -12.82
CA LEU A 112 14.60 5.47 -13.24
C LEU A 112 14.77 4.82 -14.61
N ASN A 113 14.12 3.68 -14.85
CA ASN A 113 14.22 2.96 -16.11
C ASN A 113 13.51 3.70 -17.24
N TRP A 114 12.36 4.31 -16.96
CA TRP A 114 11.67 5.21 -17.90
C TRP A 114 12.56 6.40 -18.30
N ALA A 115 13.13 7.09 -17.32
CA ALA A 115 14.00 8.23 -17.58
C ALA A 115 15.25 7.84 -18.38
N ARG A 116 15.89 6.71 -18.05
CA ARG A 116 17.05 6.19 -18.81
C ARG A 116 16.67 5.85 -20.25
N ALA A 117 15.53 5.21 -20.48
CA ALA A 117 15.05 4.89 -21.82
C ALA A 117 14.86 6.16 -22.67
N ARG A 118 14.26 7.21 -22.09
CA ARG A 118 14.09 8.50 -22.76
C ARG A 118 15.42 9.19 -23.06
N LEU A 119 16.38 9.13 -22.17
CA LEU A 119 17.71 9.73 -22.42
C LEU A 119 18.44 9.01 -23.55
N ALA A 120 18.38 7.67 -23.58
CA ALA A 120 18.97 6.88 -24.65
C ALA A 120 18.36 7.20 -26.02
N GLU A 121 17.05 7.44 -26.09
CA GLU A 121 16.37 7.90 -27.32
C GLU A 121 16.91 9.26 -27.79
N THR A 122 17.16 10.21 -26.88
CA THR A 122 17.69 11.53 -27.25
C THR A 122 19.17 11.53 -27.64
N SER A 123 19.95 10.58 -27.13
CA SER A 123 21.40 10.52 -27.35
C SER A 123 21.81 9.69 -28.56
N SER A 124 20.87 9.00 -29.21
CA SER A 124 21.16 8.24 -30.42
C SER A 124 21.00 9.18 -31.63
N PRO A 125 22.07 9.76 -32.18
CA PRO A 125 21.96 10.48 -33.44
C PRO A 125 21.42 9.51 -34.48
N SER A 126 20.45 9.95 -35.28
CA SER A 126 19.93 9.19 -36.41
C SER A 126 21.12 8.59 -37.15
N PRO A 127 21.25 7.25 -37.24
CA PRO A 127 22.41 6.68 -37.90
C PRO A 127 22.42 7.23 -39.33
N PRO A 128 23.57 7.74 -39.82
CA PRO A 128 23.68 8.04 -41.23
C PRO A 128 23.28 6.77 -42.00
N LEU A 129 22.57 6.94 -43.12
CA LEU A 129 22.17 5.88 -44.04
C LEU A 129 23.43 5.21 -44.65
N SER A 130 24.19 4.49 -43.84
CA SER A 130 25.36 3.74 -44.29
C SER A 130 24.92 2.32 -44.63
N PRO A 131 25.27 1.80 -45.81
CA PRO A 131 24.91 0.45 -46.21
C PRO A 131 25.46 -0.57 -45.22
N ARG A 132 24.52 -1.36 -44.73
CA ARG A 132 24.56 -2.37 -43.68
C ARG A 132 25.61 -3.44 -43.97
N ARG A 133 26.85 -3.26 -43.51
CA ARG A 133 27.81 -4.37 -43.36
C ARG A 133 27.41 -5.21 -42.14
N SER A 134 26.97 -6.43 -42.41
CA SER A 134 26.62 -7.47 -41.44
C SER A 134 27.78 -7.78 -40.48
N ARG A 135 27.83 -7.09 -39.34
CA ARG A 135 28.72 -7.45 -38.22
C ARG A 135 27.96 -8.28 -37.19
N PRO A 136 28.48 -9.45 -36.77
CA PRO A 136 27.78 -10.37 -35.90
C PRO A 136 27.73 -9.87 -34.45
N HIS A 137 26.51 -9.57 -33.99
CA HIS A 137 25.91 -9.90 -32.69
C HIS A 137 26.58 -9.62 -31.33
N ARG A 138 27.70 -8.94 -31.19
CA ARG A 138 28.22 -8.59 -29.84
C ARG A 138 28.01 -7.11 -29.49
N LEU A 139 27.28 -6.90 -28.37
CA LEU A 139 27.24 -5.71 -27.51
C LEU A 139 26.22 -4.57 -27.78
N ALA A 140 25.21 -4.75 -28.63
CA ALA A 140 24.03 -3.87 -28.63
C ALA A 140 23.00 -4.29 -27.54
N LYS A 141 23.39 -4.31 -26.26
CA LYS A 141 22.53 -4.75 -25.13
C LYS A 141 21.73 -3.65 -24.38
N PRO A 142 22.12 -2.37 -24.27
CA PRO A 142 21.48 -1.48 -23.28
C PRO A 142 20.09 -0.97 -23.69
N ALA A 143 19.85 -0.66 -24.97
CA ALA A 143 18.57 -0.09 -25.41
C ALA A 143 17.44 -1.14 -25.52
N ARG A 144 17.78 -2.39 -25.85
CA ARG A 144 16.81 -3.50 -25.89
C ARG A 144 16.44 -3.96 -24.47
N ALA A 145 17.42 -4.02 -23.57
CA ALA A 145 17.19 -4.31 -22.15
C ALA A 145 16.25 -3.28 -21.51
N ALA A 146 16.41 -1.98 -21.79
CA ALA A 146 15.51 -0.94 -21.25
C ALA A 146 14.03 -1.10 -21.69
N ARG A 147 13.76 -1.71 -22.86
CA ARG A 147 12.40 -1.99 -23.34
C ARG A 147 11.82 -3.29 -22.79
N GLU A 148 12.66 -4.23 -22.36
CA GLU A 148 12.25 -5.52 -21.77
C GLU A 148 11.98 -5.44 -20.27
N VAL A 149 12.46 -4.38 -19.60
CA VAL A 149 12.28 -4.14 -18.16
C VAL A 149 10.82 -3.88 -17.75
N PHE A 150 9.99 -3.40 -18.67
CA PHE A 150 8.58 -3.18 -18.40
C PHE A 150 7.83 -4.53 -18.45
N GLY A 151 6.85 -4.75 -17.57
CA GLY A 151 5.96 -5.92 -17.60
C GLY A 151 6.41 -7.18 -16.86
N ARG A 152 7.58 -7.20 -16.21
CA ARG A 152 7.89 -8.22 -15.19
C ARG A 152 7.22 -7.87 -13.85
N PRO A 153 6.90 -8.86 -13.00
CA PRO A 153 6.36 -8.61 -11.68
C PRO A 153 7.44 -8.31 -10.63
N TRP A 154 8.67 -8.03 -11.08
CA TRP A 154 9.81 -7.66 -10.25
C TRP A 154 10.82 -6.88 -11.11
N PHE A 155 11.71 -6.10 -10.47
CA PHE A 155 12.70 -5.30 -11.18
C PHE A 155 14.08 -5.97 -11.23
N GLU A 156 14.65 -6.07 -12.43
CA GLU A 156 16.07 -6.38 -12.59
C GLU A 156 16.92 -5.20 -12.13
N GLY A 157 17.75 -5.45 -11.12
CA GLY A 157 18.70 -4.47 -10.62
C GLY A 157 19.85 -4.23 -11.61
N PRO A 158 20.65 -3.16 -11.40
CA PRO A 158 21.82 -2.87 -12.23
C PRO A 158 22.95 -3.91 -12.09
N HIS A 159 22.86 -4.79 -11.10
CA HIS A 159 23.81 -5.87 -10.85
C HIS A 159 23.04 -7.19 -10.73
N PRO A 160 23.54 -8.33 -11.26
CA PRO A 160 22.82 -9.60 -11.25
C PRO A 160 22.34 -10.05 -9.87
N TRP A 161 23.13 -9.76 -8.82
CA TRP A 161 22.81 -10.14 -7.44
C TRP A 161 21.71 -9.25 -6.83
N ILE A 162 21.48 -8.06 -7.39
CA ILE A 162 20.38 -7.19 -7.00
C ILE A 162 19.10 -7.60 -7.77
N SER A 163 19.23 -8.19 -8.96
CA SER A 163 18.10 -8.65 -9.77
C SER A 163 17.27 -9.75 -9.10
N CYS A 164 17.87 -10.61 -8.28
CA CYS A 164 17.11 -11.59 -7.48
C CYS A 164 16.67 -11.04 -6.10
N GLY A 165 17.05 -9.81 -5.76
CA GLY A 165 16.81 -9.25 -4.42
C GLY A 165 15.33 -9.14 -4.08
N GLU A 166 14.50 -8.65 -5.00
CA GLU A 166 13.06 -8.54 -4.77
C GLU A 166 12.39 -9.92 -4.61
N PRO A 167 12.59 -10.90 -5.52
CA PRO A 167 12.09 -12.27 -5.33
C PRO A 167 12.50 -12.90 -4.00
N ILE A 168 13.77 -12.74 -3.59
CA ILE A 168 14.27 -13.24 -2.29
C ILE A 168 13.53 -12.55 -1.14
N ILE A 169 13.32 -11.24 -1.22
CA ILE A 169 12.57 -10.49 -0.20
C ILE A 169 11.11 -10.95 -0.13
N LYS A 170 10.43 -11.23 -1.25
CA LYS A 170 9.07 -11.80 -1.26
C LYS A 170 9.02 -13.12 -0.50
N VAL A 171 9.94 -14.03 -0.80
CA VAL A 171 10.05 -15.34 -0.13
C VAL A 171 10.34 -15.16 1.36
N ALA A 172 11.33 -14.34 1.71
CA ALA A 172 11.74 -14.14 3.10
C ALA A 172 10.64 -13.48 3.94
N LEU A 173 10.05 -12.37 3.47
CA LEU A 173 9.00 -11.66 4.21
C LEU A 173 7.71 -12.46 4.29
N GLY A 174 7.31 -13.16 3.23
CA GLY A 174 6.17 -14.07 3.27
C GLY A 174 6.38 -15.19 4.30
N SER A 175 7.58 -15.79 4.33
CA SER A 175 7.93 -16.83 5.30
C SER A 175 7.93 -16.29 6.73
N LEU A 176 8.48 -15.09 6.96
CA LEU A 176 8.40 -14.42 8.27
C LEU A 176 6.96 -14.12 8.67
N GLY A 177 6.09 -13.73 7.72
CA GLY A 177 4.66 -13.54 7.95
C GLY A 177 3.97 -14.82 8.43
N ILE A 178 4.25 -15.95 7.77
CA ILE A 178 3.78 -17.28 8.21
C ILE A 178 4.25 -17.58 9.63
N LEU A 179 5.54 -17.39 9.91
CA LEU A 179 6.11 -17.65 11.23
C LEU A 179 5.49 -16.74 12.30
N PHE A 180 5.27 -15.46 12.02
CA PHE A 180 4.68 -14.53 12.98
C PHE A 180 3.22 -14.82 13.27
N GLU A 181 2.43 -15.18 12.27
CA GLU A 181 1.04 -15.61 12.52
C GLU A 181 1.01 -16.88 13.36
N ILE A 182 1.79 -17.91 13.00
CA ILE A 182 1.75 -19.20 13.71
C ILE A 182 2.32 -19.11 15.13
N TRP A 183 3.42 -18.36 15.33
CA TRP A 183 4.20 -18.45 16.59
C TRP A 183 4.11 -17.22 17.50
N LEU A 184 3.87 -16.02 16.98
CA LEU A 184 3.86 -14.79 17.79
C LEU A 184 2.47 -14.32 18.21
N LYS A 185 1.42 -14.95 17.68
CA LYS A 185 0.03 -14.59 17.97
C LYS A 185 -0.72 -15.76 18.60
N PRO A 186 -0.26 -16.36 19.72
CA PRO A 186 -1.05 -17.38 20.38
C PRO A 186 -2.32 -16.74 20.96
N PRO A 187 -3.53 -17.04 20.45
CA PRO A 187 -4.73 -16.96 21.27
C PRO A 187 -4.45 -17.75 22.56
N GLY A 188 -4.76 -17.15 23.71
CA GLY A 188 -4.37 -17.68 25.01
C GLY A 188 -4.53 -19.21 25.15
N ASN A 189 -3.53 -19.85 25.73
CA ASN A 189 -3.47 -21.26 26.15
C ASN A 189 -3.48 -22.37 25.07
N VAL A 190 -3.38 -22.07 23.76
CA VAL A 190 -3.29 -23.13 22.73
C VAL A 190 -1.87 -23.24 22.17
N CYS A 191 -1.20 -24.37 22.45
CA CYS A 191 0.21 -24.62 22.08
C CYS A 191 0.39 -25.00 20.58
N TYR A 192 -0.70 -25.36 19.89
CA TYR A 192 -0.69 -25.73 18.47
C TYR A 192 -1.98 -25.27 17.77
N HIS A 193 -1.85 -24.53 16.66
CA HIS A 193 -3.00 -24.07 15.88
C HIS A 193 -3.34 -25.07 14.78
N ALA A 194 -3.93 -26.21 15.15
CA ALA A 194 -4.41 -27.16 14.15
C ALA A 194 -5.61 -26.57 13.39
N LEU A 195 -5.57 -26.57 12.05
CA LEU A 195 -6.73 -26.22 11.21
C LEU A 195 -7.87 -27.23 11.41
N ILE A 196 -7.48 -28.49 11.60
CA ILE A 196 -8.37 -29.62 11.82
C ILE A 196 -8.04 -30.17 13.21
N THR A 197 -9.04 -30.20 14.08
CA THR A 197 -8.93 -30.77 15.44
C THR A 197 -8.57 -32.26 15.38
N ALA A 198 -8.12 -32.84 16.50
CA ALA A 198 -7.86 -34.28 16.60
C ALA A 198 -9.05 -35.18 16.26
N ARG A 199 -10.28 -34.61 16.23
CA ARG A 199 -11.52 -35.30 15.85
C ARG A 199 -11.84 -35.22 14.35
N GLY A 200 -10.97 -34.62 13.54
CA GLY A 200 -11.22 -34.42 12.10
C GLY A 200 -12.16 -33.25 11.79
N ILE A 201 -12.50 -32.41 12.76
CA ILE A 201 -13.41 -31.26 12.59
C ILE A 201 -12.60 -29.99 12.39
N LEU A 202 -13.00 -29.14 11.44
CA LEU A 202 -12.40 -27.81 11.22
C LEU A 202 -12.55 -26.96 12.48
N ASP A 203 -11.46 -26.34 12.94
CA ASP A 203 -11.52 -25.41 14.06
C ASP A 203 -11.82 -23.98 13.55
N PRO A 204 -13.04 -23.44 13.79
CA PRO A 204 -13.38 -22.11 13.32
C PRO A 204 -12.54 -21.01 13.98
N GLN A 205 -11.93 -21.27 15.15
CA GLN A 205 -11.09 -20.30 15.85
C GLN A 205 -9.73 -20.14 15.18
N THR A 206 -9.18 -21.20 14.59
CA THR A 206 -7.89 -21.18 13.87
C THR A 206 -8.06 -21.00 12.37
N ALA A 207 -9.25 -21.21 11.80
CA ALA A 207 -9.50 -21.02 10.37
C ALA A 207 -9.02 -19.65 9.87
N ASN A 208 -9.29 -18.59 10.63
CA ASN A 208 -8.85 -17.23 10.31
C ASN A 208 -7.31 -17.12 10.24
N LEU A 209 -6.61 -17.69 11.22
CA LEU A 209 -5.16 -17.75 11.22
C LEU A 209 -4.62 -18.42 9.95
N TRP A 210 -5.20 -19.56 9.56
CA TRP A 210 -4.79 -20.31 8.38
C TRP A 210 -5.11 -19.62 7.07
N VAL A 211 -6.14 -18.78 7.02
CA VAL A 211 -6.40 -17.88 5.90
C VAL A 211 -5.23 -16.90 5.72
N HIS A 212 -4.75 -16.27 6.81
CA HIS A 212 -3.58 -15.39 6.74
C HIS A 212 -2.31 -16.14 6.32
N VAL A 213 -2.05 -17.32 6.91
CA VAL A 213 -0.93 -18.18 6.52
C VAL A 213 -0.99 -18.50 5.02
N SER A 214 -2.17 -18.80 4.49
CA SER A 214 -2.38 -19.09 3.06
C SER A 214 -2.13 -17.87 2.17
N MET A 215 -2.51 -16.66 2.63
CA MET A 215 -2.18 -15.41 1.94
C MET A 215 -0.67 -15.20 1.87
N TYR A 216 0.05 -15.35 2.99
CA TYR A 216 1.51 -15.21 3.02
C TYR A 216 2.20 -16.29 2.18
N ALA A 217 1.73 -17.54 2.24
CA ALA A 217 2.23 -18.63 1.41
C ALA A 217 2.06 -18.35 -0.08
N SER A 218 0.96 -17.69 -0.47
CA SER A 218 0.76 -17.25 -1.86
C SER A 218 1.84 -16.25 -2.30
N ILE A 219 2.24 -15.31 -1.43
CA ILE A 219 3.34 -14.37 -1.71
C ILE A 219 4.70 -15.10 -1.80
N VAL A 220 4.94 -16.08 -0.92
CA VAL A 220 6.15 -16.94 -1.00
C VAL A 220 6.20 -17.67 -2.34
N LEU A 221 5.09 -18.27 -2.77
CA LEU A 221 4.98 -18.96 -4.04
C LEU A 221 5.27 -18.02 -5.22
N SER A 222 4.71 -16.81 -5.21
CA SER A 222 5.02 -15.80 -6.24
C SER A 222 6.52 -15.48 -6.30
N GLY A 223 7.17 -15.26 -5.16
CA GLY A 223 8.61 -15.01 -5.11
C GLY A 223 9.45 -16.20 -5.58
N ALA A 224 9.02 -17.43 -5.29
CA ALA A 224 9.66 -18.64 -5.78
C ALA A 224 9.53 -18.77 -7.31
N CYS A 225 8.34 -18.52 -7.88
CA CYS A 225 8.14 -18.49 -9.33
C CYS A 225 9.04 -17.44 -10.00
N ASP A 226 9.16 -16.24 -9.42
CA ASP A 226 10.06 -15.20 -9.92
C ASP A 226 11.52 -15.70 -9.99
N LEU A 227 12.00 -16.39 -8.94
CA LEU A 227 13.36 -16.96 -8.89
C LEU A 227 13.57 -18.06 -9.92
N LEU A 228 12.59 -18.94 -10.09
CA LEU A 228 12.66 -20.05 -11.05
C LEU A 228 12.65 -19.54 -12.50
N CYS A 229 11.82 -18.54 -12.81
CA CYS A 229 11.85 -17.82 -14.09
C CYS A 229 13.19 -17.11 -14.31
N TRP A 230 13.74 -16.45 -13.28
CA TRP A 230 15.06 -15.81 -13.36
C TRP A 230 16.19 -16.81 -13.66
N LYS A 231 16.08 -18.04 -13.17
CA LYS A 231 17.01 -19.14 -13.48
C LYS A 231 16.78 -19.80 -14.84
N GLY A 232 15.70 -19.45 -15.54
CA GLY A 232 15.31 -20.10 -16.80
C GLY A 232 14.76 -21.51 -16.61
N LEU A 233 14.31 -21.87 -15.40
CA LEU A 233 13.73 -23.18 -15.09
C LEU A 233 12.22 -23.25 -15.39
N LEU A 234 11.57 -22.10 -15.55
CA LEU A 234 10.17 -21.98 -15.93
C LEU A 234 10.04 -21.16 -17.22
N PRO A 235 8.94 -21.33 -17.98
CA PRO A 235 8.70 -20.55 -19.19
C PRO A 235 8.73 -19.04 -18.93
N ASP A 236 9.09 -18.29 -19.98
CA ASP A 236 9.00 -16.84 -19.96
C ASP A 236 7.58 -16.39 -19.57
N ARG A 237 7.48 -15.35 -18.74
CA ARG A 237 6.22 -14.77 -18.23
C ARG A 237 5.43 -15.63 -17.25
N PHE A 238 5.91 -16.82 -16.90
CA PHE A 238 5.24 -17.62 -15.88
C PHE A 238 5.21 -16.89 -14.52
N ASP A 239 6.25 -16.12 -14.21
CA ASP A 239 6.32 -15.20 -13.06
C ASP A 239 5.14 -14.22 -13.04
N SER A 240 4.85 -13.57 -14.17
CA SER A 240 3.72 -12.63 -14.27
C SER A 240 2.36 -13.32 -14.11
N VAL A 241 2.18 -14.51 -14.68
CA VAL A 241 0.94 -15.30 -14.52
C VAL A 241 0.75 -15.73 -13.07
N ALA A 242 1.79 -16.28 -12.45
CA ALA A 242 1.79 -16.67 -11.05
C ALA A 242 1.48 -15.47 -10.14
N HIS A 243 2.06 -14.30 -10.42
CA HIS A 243 1.81 -13.06 -9.69
C HIS A 243 0.33 -12.64 -9.77
N VAL A 244 -0.29 -12.67 -10.95
CA VAL A 244 -1.73 -12.36 -11.09
C VAL A 244 -2.60 -13.36 -10.32
N ALA A 245 -2.33 -14.65 -10.47
CA ALA A 245 -3.08 -15.70 -9.79
C ALA A 245 -2.97 -15.60 -8.26
N VAL A 246 -1.76 -15.33 -7.75
CA VAL A 246 -1.49 -15.16 -6.32
C VAL A 246 -2.26 -13.96 -5.75
N PHE A 247 -2.24 -12.80 -6.40
CA PHE A 247 -2.97 -11.63 -5.89
C PHE A 247 -4.48 -11.78 -5.99
N ALA A 248 -4.98 -12.43 -7.04
CA ALA A 248 -6.38 -12.79 -7.16
C ALA A 248 -6.81 -13.75 -6.03
N ASN A 249 -5.99 -14.76 -5.74
CA ASN A 249 -6.21 -15.68 -4.62
C ASN A 249 -6.21 -14.96 -3.28
N VAL A 250 -5.25 -14.06 -3.03
CA VAL A 250 -5.21 -13.23 -1.81
C VAL A 250 -6.48 -12.37 -1.69
N GLY A 251 -6.96 -11.79 -2.80
CA GLY A 251 -8.24 -11.08 -2.86
C GLY A 251 -9.43 -11.95 -2.47
N SER A 252 -9.52 -13.16 -3.02
CA SER A 252 -10.57 -14.13 -2.68
C SER A 252 -10.50 -14.58 -1.22
N LEU A 253 -9.32 -14.88 -0.70
CA LEU A 253 -9.11 -15.24 0.70
C LEU A 253 -9.52 -14.09 1.64
N PHE A 254 -9.25 -12.84 1.27
CA PHE A 254 -9.73 -11.67 2.03
C PHE A 254 -11.25 -11.52 1.97
N GLY A 255 -11.88 -11.90 0.85
CA GLY A 255 -13.33 -11.95 0.71
C GLY A 255 -13.98 -12.98 1.65
N GLN A 256 -13.31 -14.11 1.87
CA GLN A 256 -13.75 -15.15 2.82
C GLN A 256 -13.44 -14.77 4.27
N HIS A 257 -12.48 -13.88 4.49
CA HIS A 257 -12.09 -13.34 5.80
C HIS A 257 -13.03 -12.24 6.32
N LEU A 258 -14.04 -11.83 5.55
CA LEU A 258 -14.97 -10.75 5.92
C LEU A 258 -15.81 -11.14 7.16
N THR A 259 -15.31 -10.77 8.34
CA THR A 259 -15.92 -11.05 9.64
C THR A 259 -15.91 -9.79 10.53
N GLY A 260 -16.69 -9.83 11.60
CA GLY A 260 -16.85 -8.72 12.55
C GLY A 260 -18.03 -7.81 12.22
N GLY A 261 -18.08 -6.64 12.86
CA GLY A 261 -19.17 -5.68 12.69
C GLY A 261 -19.23 -5.02 11.32
N PRO A 262 -20.32 -4.26 11.03
CA PRO A 262 -20.54 -3.61 9.74
C PRO A 262 -19.35 -2.75 9.26
N LEU A 263 -18.72 -2.01 10.18
CA LEU A 263 -17.56 -1.18 9.88
C LEU A 263 -16.33 -2.02 9.52
N SER A 264 -16.05 -3.10 10.28
CA SER A 264 -14.97 -4.04 9.98
C SER A 264 -15.13 -4.63 8.58
N VAL A 265 -16.33 -5.15 8.29
CA VAL A 265 -16.65 -5.73 6.99
C VAL A 265 -16.48 -4.71 5.87
N MET A 266 -16.91 -3.46 6.05
CA MET A 266 -16.73 -2.42 5.04
C MET A 266 -15.25 -2.10 4.79
N CYS A 267 -14.45 -1.90 5.84
CA CYS A 267 -13.02 -1.62 5.70
C CYS A 267 -12.30 -2.74 4.93
N HIS A 268 -12.63 -4.00 5.23
CA HIS A 268 -12.06 -5.14 4.54
C HIS A 268 -12.61 -5.33 3.11
N LYS A 269 -13.88 -5.01 2.83
CA LYS A 269 -14.41 -5.01 1.46
C LYS A 269 -13.65 -4.05 0.55
N ILE A 270 -13.22 -2.91 1.07
CA ILE A 270 -12.37 -1.97 0.31
C ILE A 270 -10.99 -2.60 0.04
N LEU A 271 -10.39 -3.31 1.01
CA LEU A 271 -9.15 -4.06 0.77
C LEU A 271 -9.29 -5.11 -0.34
N VAL A 272 -10.39 -5.86 -0.31
CA VAL A 272 -10.75 -6.85 -1.35
C VAL A 272 -10.85 -6.16 -2.72
N GLY A 273 -11.58 -5.05 -2.80
CA GLY A 273 -11.71 -4.27 -4.03
C GLY A 273 -10.36 -3.78 -4.57
N LEU A 274 -9.48 -3.27 -3.70
CA LEU A 274 -8.14 -2.83 -4.08
C LEU A 274 -7.27 -3.99 -4.60
N LEU A 275 -7.34 -5.17 -3.98
CA LEU A 275 -6.64 -6.38 -4.43
C LEU A 275 -7.13 -6.85 -5.81
N PHE A 276 -8.43 -6.82 -6.06
CA PHE A 276 -8.99 -7.16 -7.37
C PHE A 276 -8.65 -6.12 -8.43
N CYS A 277 -8.73 -4.82 -8.12
CA CYS A 277 -8.27 -3.76 -9.02
C CYS A 277 -6.78 -3.93 -9.38
N TYR A 278 -5.94 -4.19 -8.38
CA TYR A 278 -4.52 -4.48 -8.61
C TYR A 278 -4.33 -5.69 -9.54
N SER A 279 -5.02 -6.80 -9.25
CA SER A 279 -4.95 -8.04 -10.03
C SER A 279 -5.43 -7.83 -11.47
N ALA A 280 -6.49 -7.06 -11.67
CA ALA A 280 -7.02 -6.71 -12.98
C ALA A 280 -6.01 -5.86 -13.79
N VAL A 281 -5.37 -4.87 -13.17
CA VAL A 281 -4.32 -4.09 -13.85
C VAL A 281 -3.10 -4.97 -14.15
N ALA A 282 -2.70 -5.86 -13.24
CA ALA A 282 -1.61 -6.81 -13.47
C ALA A 282 -1.93 -7.79 -14.61
N ALA A 283 -3.18 -8.24 -14.72
CA ALA A 283 -3.64 -9.05 -15.86
C ALA A 283 -3.68 -8.23 -17.15
N ALA A 284 -4.12 -6.97 -17.12
CA ALA A 284 -4.07 -6.09 -18.29
C ALA A 284 -2.62 -5.86 -18.77
N ASP A 285 -1.66 -5.75 -17.85
CA ASP A 285 -0.22 -5.61 -18.15
C ASP A 285 0.33 -6.84 -18.89
N LEU A 286 -0.26 -8.03 -18.69
CA LEU A 286 0.07 -9.25 -19.46
C LEU A 286 -0.46 -9.22 -20.88
N LEU A 287 -1.65 -8.65 -21.10
CA LEU A 287 -2.38 -8.73 -22.36
C LEU A 287 -2.03 -7.58 -23.32
N VAL A 288 -1.63 -6.43 -22.80
CA VAL A 288 -1.38 -5.24 -23.62
C VAL A 288 0.00 -5.35 -24.32
N PRO A 289 0.18 -4.80 -25.54
CA PRO A 289 1.49 -4.77 -26.19
C PRO A 289 2.52 -3.88 -25.49
N ARG A 290 3.80 -4.30 -25.54
CA ARG A 290 5.00 -3.69 -24.92
C ARG A 290 5.09 -2.17 -24.88
N HIS A 291 4.63 -1.49 -25.93
CA HIS A 291 4.77 -0.05 -26.07
C HIS A 291 3.74 0.77 -25.25
N ARG A 292 2.71 0.13 -24.67
CA ARG A 292 1.66 0.79 -23.87
C ARG A 292 1.71 0.44 -22.37
N TRP A 293 2.80 -0.15 -21.89
CA TRP A 293 2.91 -0.69 -20.52
C TRP A 293 3.08 0.35 -19.43
N VAL A 294 3.67 1.52 -19.73
CA VAL A 294 4.03 2.49 -18.69
C VAL A 294 2.84 2.92 -17.81
N PRO A 295 1.65 3.28 -18.36
CA PRO A 295 0.50 3.62 -17.53
C PRO A 295 0.00 2.46 -16.67
N LEU A 296 -0.03 1.23 -17.22
CA LEU A 296 -0.49 0.05 -16.48
C LEU A 296 0.47 -0.31 -15.35
N THR A 297 1.78 -0.32 -15.60
CA THR A 297 2.77 -0.53 -14.56
C THR A 297 2.69 0.56 -13.48
N PHE A 298 2.43 1.82 -13.87
CA PHE A 298 2.20 2.91 -12.92
C PHE A 298 0.93 2.69 -12.07
N MET A 299 -0.17 2.24 -12.69
CA MET A 299 -1.41 1.92 -11.98
C MET A 299 -1.24 0.75 -11.01
N ARG A 300 -0.43 -0.27 -11.35
CA ARG A 300 -0.09 -1.36 -10.41
C ARG A 300 0.57 -0.82 -9.15
N VAL A 301 1.56 0.05 -9.32
CA VAL A 301 2.27 0.69 -8.20
C VAL A 301 1.34 1.56 -7.37
N PHE A 302 0.47 2.33 -8.04
CA PHE A 302 -0.54 3.15 -7.39
C PHE A 302 -1.47 2.29 -6.51
N PHE A 303 -2.00 1.18 -7.04
CA PHE A 303 -2.87 0.30 -6.26
C PHE A 303 -2.15 -0.39 -5.10
N LEU A 304 -0.85 -0.69 -5.21
CA LEU A 304 -0.07 -1.19 -4.05
C LEU A 304 0.09 -0.13 -2.96
N PHE A 305 0.36 1.12 -3.32
CA PHE A 305 0.40 2.22 -2.35
C PHE A 305 -0.97 2.43 -1.68
N ALA A 306 -2.05 2.42 -2.47
CA ALA A 306 -3.41 2.52 -1.96
C ALA A 306 -3.73 1.36 -1.02
N LEU A 307 -3.40 0.12 -1.40
CA LEU A 307 -3.57 -1.08 -0.58
C LEU A 307 -2.80 -0.96 0.75
N GLY A 308 -1.50 -0.67 0.70
CA GLY A 308 -0.67 -0.54 1.89
C GLY A 308 -1.15 0.56 2.83
N SER A 309 -1.49 1.72 2.28
CA SER A 309 -2.06 2.84 3.04
C SER A 309 -3.39 2.45 3.67
N TRP A 310 -4.28 1.80 2.92
CA TRP A 310 -5.59 1.40 3.40
C TRP A 310 -5.53 0.32 4.50
N ILE A 311 -4.57 -0.61 4.42
CA ILE A 311 -4.34 -1.58 5.51
C ILE A 311 -3.98 -0.85 6.81
N ILE A 312 -3.05 0.12 6.77
CA ILE A 312 -2.67 0.91 7.95
C ILE A 312 -3.88 1.65 8.53
N GLN A 313 -4.72 2.23 7.66
CA GLN A 313 -5.91 2.97 8.09
C GLN A 313 -6.99 2.06 8.65
N THR A 314 -7.20 0.88 8.06
CA THR A 314 -8.06 -0.16 8.62
C THR A 314 -7.61 -0.51 10.04
N GLY A 315 -6.30 -0.68 10.23
CA GLY A 315 -5.72 -0.90 11.56
C GLY A 315 -5.96 0.23 12.57
N LYS A 316 -6.11 1.47 12.12
CA LYS A 316 -6.41 2.63 12.98
C LYS A 316 -7.90 2.84 13.22
N ILE A 317 -8.74 2.54 12.22
CA ILE A 317 -10.20 2.68 12.31
C ILE A 317 -10.80 1.56 13.16
N LEU A 318 -10.20 0.37 13.11
CA LEU A 318 -10.70 -0.80 13.82
C LEU A 318 -10.03 -1.06 15.16
N PHE A 319 -8.87 -0.47 15.46
CA PHE A 319 -8.16 -0.72 16.72
C PHE A 319 -7.58 0.57 17.34
N PRO A 320 -7.80 0.82 18.64
CA PRO A 320 -7.25 1.99 19.33
C PRO A 320 -5.72 1.92 19.49
N SER A 321 -5.09 3.06 19.82
CA SER A 321 -3.62 3.19 19.96
C SER A 321 -3.07 2.62 21.25
N ASP A 322 -3.73 2.90 22.37
CA ASP A 322 -3.06 2.93 23.69
C ASP A 322 -3.54 1.81 24.62
N SER A 323 -4.68 1.19 24.32
CA SER A 323 -5.25 0.10 25.10
C SER A 323 -5.02 -1.25 24.41
N GLY A 324 -4.40 -2.19 25.13
CA GLY A 324 -4.32 -3.58 24.67
C GLY A 324 -5.74 -4.08 24.47
N TYR A 325 -6.06 -4.59 23.28
CA TYR A 325 -7.41 -4.99 22.86
C TYR A 325 -8.17 -5.79 23.95
N ASP A 326 -7.51 -6.78 24.56
CA ASP A 326 -8.11 -7.62 25.61
C ASP A 326 -8.47 -6.82 26.88
N SER A 327 -7.73 -5.76 27.17
CA SER A 327 -7.85 -4.94 28.37
C SER A 327 -8.84 -3.77 28.27
N ILE A 328 -9.41 -3.51 27.08
CA ILE A 328 -10.36 -2.42 26.87
C ILE A 328 -11.60 -2.64 27.72
N THR A 329 -11.84 -1.85 28.74
CA THR A 329 -13.15 -1.81 29.40
C THR A 329 -13.58 -0.35 29.43
N LEU A 330 -14.87 -0.06 29.51
CA LEU A 330 -15.32 1.34 29.61
C LEU A 330 -14.57 2.07 30.75
N ALA A 331 -14.36 1.39 31.88
CA ALA A 331 -13.58 1.89 33.01
C ALA A 331 -12.08 2.16 32.70
N ARG A 332 -11.49 1.41 31.77
CA ARG A 332 -10.07 1.53 31.39
C ARG A 332 -9.84 2.38 30.14
N MET A 333 -10.90 2.76 29.42
CA MET A 333 -10.79 3.64 28.27
C MET A 333 -10.28 5.02 28.69
N THR A 334 -9.22 5.47 28.02
CA THR A 334 -8.80 6.86 28.09
C THR A 334 -9.84 7.76 27.41
N ALA A 335 -9.83 9.06 27.67
CA ALA A 335 -10.71 10.00 26.95
C ALA A 335 -10.50 9.92 25.43
N ARG A 336 -9.27 9.62 25.00
CA ARG A 336 -8.90 9.43 23.60
C ARG A 336 -9.48 8.15 23.00
N ASP A 337 -9.47 7.04 23.75
CA ASP A 337 -10.09 5.78 23.31
C ASP A 337 -11.61 5.96 23.18
N LEU A 338 -12.23 6.70 24.10
CA LEU A 338 -13.67 6.97 24.07
C LEU A 338 -14.05 7.89 22.90
N GLU A 339 -13.26 8.93 22.61
CA GLU A 339 -13.44 9.77 21.42
C GLU A 339 -13.35 8.93 20.14
N TRP A 340 -12.32 8.10 20.04
CA TRP A 340 -12.13 7.19 18.91
C TRP A 340 -13.33 6.24 18.75
N PHE A 341 -13.77 5.61 19.84
CA PHE A 341 -14.88 4.66 19.84
C PHE A 341 -16.18 5.35 19.43
N THR A 342 -16.42 6.56 19.93
CA THR A 342 -17.58 7.38 19.57
C THR A 342 -17.56 7.76 18.09
N LEU A 343 -16.39 8.16 17.59
CA LEU A 343 -16.22 8.59 16.21
C LEU A 343 -16.45 7.43 15.23
N TRP A 344 -15.84 6.28 15.49
CA TRP A 344 -15.80 5.18 14.53
C TRP A 344 -16.90 4.13 14.78
N GLN A 345 -17.08 3.71 16.03
CA GLN A 345 -17.91 2.55 16.37
C GLN A 345 -19.36 2.91 16.70
N LEU A 346 -19.64 4.08 17.32
CA LEU A 346 -21.02 4.46 17.67
C LEU A 346 -21.84 4.99 16.49
N ASN A 347 -21.19 5.58 15.48
CA ASN A 347 -21.86 6.06 14.28
C ASN A 347 -21.29 5.40 13.01
N PRO A 348 -21.65 4.13 12.74
CA PRO A 348 -21.13 3.43 11.58
C PRO A 348 -21.51 4.15 10.29
N HIS A 349 -22.71 4.72 10.16
CA HIS A 349 -23.13 5.44 8.95
C HIS A 349 -22.22 6.63 8.61
N ALA A 350 -21.90 7.47 9.60
CA ALA A 350 -20.97 8.58 9.39
C ALA A 350 -19.56 8.09 9.02
N SER A 351 -19.10 7.03 9.69
CA SER A 351 -17.82 6.39 9.38
C SER A 351 -17.79 5.84 7.95
N MET A 352 -18.86 5.17 7.54
CA MET A 352 -19.02 4.62 6.18
C MET A 352 -19.03 5.72 5.11
N ALA A 353 -19.54 6.92 5.41
CA ALA A 353 -19.47 8.07 4.51
C ALA A 353 -18.08 8.73 4.46
N ALA A 354 -17.38 8.80 5.61
CA ALA A 354 -16.06 9.42 5.70
C ALA A 354 -14.96 8.56 5.06
N VAL A 355 -15.08 7.23 5.15
CA VAL A 355 -14.10 6.25 4.67
C VAL A 355 -13.74 6.41 3.17
N PRO A 356 -14.71 6.46 2.23
CA PRO A 356 -14.41 6.64 0.81
C PRO A 356 -13.76 8.00 0.49
N VAL A 357 -14.16 9.06 1.20
CA VAL A 357 -13.58 10.40 1.03
C VAL A 357 -12.11 10.37 1.45
N PHE A 358 -11.81 9.76 2.61
CA PHE A 358 -10.44 9.61 3.08
C PHE A 358 -9.59 8.79 2.10
N LEU A 359 -10.10 7.65 1.62
CA LEU A 359 -9.41 6.83 0.62
C LEU A 359 -9.13 7.62 -0.65
N SER A 360 -10.11 8.39 -1.15
CA SER A 360 -9.96 9.22 -2.35
C SER A 360 -8.86 10.27 -2.18
N LEU A 361 -8.81 10.94 -1.02
CA LEU A 361 -7.75 11.89 -0.69
C LEU A 361 -6.37 11.24 -0.66
N VAL A 362 -6.24 10.07 0.00
CA VAL A 362 -4.99 9.31 0.01
C VAL A 362 -4.56 8.92 -1.40
N CYS A 363 -5.49 8.40 -2.20
CA CYS A 363 -5.25 8.07 -3.60
C CYS A 363 -4.75 9.29 -4.39
N CYS A 364 -5.39 10.45 -4.26
CA CYS A 364 -4.92 11.69 -4.88
C CYS A 364 -3.50 12.07 -4.44
N CYS A 365 -3.21 12.03 -3.14
CA CYS A 365 -1.88 12.33 -2.60
C CYS A 365 -0.81 11.37 -3.13
N VAL A 366 -1.11 10.06 -3.14
CA VAL A 366 -0.21 9.02 -3.69
C VAL A 366 0.05 9.29 -5.17
N PHE A 367 -0.99 9.55 -5.96
CA PHE A 367 -0.86 9.81 -7.39
C PHE A 367 0.01 11.06 -7.66
N VAL A 368 -0.25 12.16 -6.96
CA VAL A 368 0.55 13.39 -7.07
C VAL A 368 2.01 13.14 -6.69
N ALA A 369 2.27 12.41 -5.59
CA ALA A 369 3.62 12.07 -5.16
C ALA A 369 4.36 11.19 -6.20
N MET A 370 3.65 10.25 -6.81
CA MET A 370 4.20 9.41 -7.87
C MET A 370 4.55 10.21 -9.12
N CYS A 371 3.66 11.12 -9.55
CA CYS A 371 3.91 12.02 -10.68
C CYS A 371 5.10 12.94 -10.40
N ALA A 372 5.17 13.53 -9.20
CA ALA A 372 6.30 14.37 -8.79
C ALA A 372 7.62 13.59 -8.81
N THR A 373 7.62 12.35 -8.30
CA THR A 373 8.82 11.50 -8.30
C THR A 373 9.29 11.15 -9.71
N LEU A 374 8.36 10.86 -10.63
CA LEU A 374 8.68 10.64 -12.04
C LEU A 374 9.33 11.88 -12.66
N VAL A 375 8.74 13.07 -12.44
CA VAL A 375 9.28 14.34 -12.92
C VAL A 375 10.68 14.57 -12.33
N LEU A 376 10.87 14.41 -11.03
CA LEU A 376 12.17 14.58 -10.38
C LEU A 376 13.23 13.58 -10.90
N ALA A 377 12.86 12.32 -11.11
CA ALA A 377 13.79 11.31 -11.65
C ALA A 377 14.30 11.68 -13.05
N THR A 378 13.43 12.26 -13.87
CA THR A 378 13.77 12.66 -15.24
C THR A 378 14.68 13.88 -15.25
N PHE A 379 14.44 14.85 -14.38
CA PHE A 379 15.35 15.97 -14.14
C PHE A 379 16.71 15.52 -13.58
N ALA A 380 16.71 14.64 -12.58
CA ALA A 380 17.94 14.18 -11.92
C ALA A 380 18.86 13.38 -12.86
N LEU A 381 18.29 12.63 -13.81
CA LEU A 381 19.06 11.82 -14.76
C LEU A 381 19.42 12.60 -16.03
N GLY A 382 18.55 13.49 -16.51
CA GLY A 382 18.77 14.26 -17.73
C GLY A 382 19.71 15.46 -17.59
N GLY A 383 20.09 15.80 -16.36
CA GLY A 383 20.84 17.02 -16.06
C GLY A 383 19.96 18.26 -16.14
N PHE A 384 20.29 19.27 -15.32
CA PHE A 384 19.60 20.57 -15.28
C PHE A 384 19.97 21.39 -16.51
N SER A 385 19.52 20.97 -17.69
CA SER A 385 19.63 21.82 -18.88
C SER A 385 18.55 22.88 -18.79
N ARG A 386 18.95 24.13 -18.50
CA ARG A 386 18.08 25.31 -18.51
C ARG A 386 17.18 25.36 -19.75
N ARG A 387 17.69 24.90 -20.90
CA ARG A 387 16.95 24.78 -22.17
C ARG A 387 15.77 23.81 -22.11
N ARG A 388 15.87 22.69 -21.37
CA ARG A 388 14.75 21.72 -21.21
C ARG A 388 13.65 22.26 -20.30
N LEU A 389 14.02 22.98 -19.24
CA LEU A 389 13.05 23.64 -18.36
C LEU A 389 12.32 24.76 -19.11
N GLU A 390 13.04 25.56 -19.87
CA GLU A 390 12.45 26.60 -20.74
C GLU A 390 11.52 26.00 -21.80
N ALA A 391 11.89 24.88 -22.42
CA ALA A 391 11.01 24.20 -23.38
C ALA A 391 9.71 23.67 -22.73
N ALA A 392 9.81 23.08 -21.53
CA ALA A 392 8.64 22.60 -20.79
C ALA A 392 7.72 23.75 -20.33
N MET A 393 8.30 24.87 -19.88
CA MET A 393 7.55 26.06 -19.50
C MET A 393 6.88 26.74 -20.70
N ARG A 394 7.53 26.80 -21.87
CA ARG A 394 6.91 27.29 -23.11
C ARG A 394 5.71 26.43 -23.50
N TRP A 395 5.85 25.10 -23.50
CA TRP A 395 4.74 24.19 -23.79
C TRP A 395 3.54 24.40 -22.85
N ALA A 396 3.78 24.61 -21.55
CA ALA A 396 2.70 24.89 -20.60
C ALA A 396 2.10 26.29 -20.75
N GLY A 397 2.88 27.27 -21.23
CA GLY A 397 2.41 28.63 -21.56
C GLY A 397 1.57 28.67 -22.83
N ASP A 398 1.99 27.97 -23.88
CA ASP A 398 1.29 27.92 -25.17
C ASP A 398 -0.07 27.19 -25.06
N ALA A 399 -0.21 26.26 -24.12
CA ALA A 399 -1.48 25.61 -23.78
C ALA A 399 -2.54 26.57 -23.19
N LYS A 400 -2.13 27.76 -22.70
CA LYS A 400 -3.06 28.80 -22.23
C LYS A 400 -3.43 29.82 -23.31
N GLY A 401 -2.74 29.84 -24.45
CA GLY A 401 -2.89 30.89 -25.47
C GLY A 401 -3.44 30.43 -26.82
N SER A 402 -3.59 29.12 -27.05
CA SER A 402 -4.20 28.61 -28.28
C SER A 402 -5.72 28.58 -28.14
N SER A 403 -6.37 29.65 -28.59
CA SER A 403 -7.78 29.61 -28.97
C SER A 403 -7.98 28.41 -29.91
N PRO A 404 -9.01 27.56 -29.71
CA PRO A 404 -9.29 26.49 -30.65
C PRO A 404 -9.40 27.10 -32.06
N PRO A 405 -8.75 26.50 -33.09
CA PRO A 405 -8.87 27.02 -34.44
C PRO A 405 -10.35 27.11 -34.77
N ASN A 406 -10.80 28.31 -35.13
CA ASN A 406 -12.16 28.54 -35.62
C ASN A 406 -12.40 27.58 -36.79
N THR A 407 -13.10 26.48 -36.52
CA THR A 407 -13.68 25.61 -37.54
C THR A 407 -14.85 26.35 -38.16
N THR A 408 -14.54 27.37 -38.96
CA THR A 408 -15.50 28.05 -39.83
C THR A 408 -15.38 27.49 -41.24
N LYS A 409 -16.40 26.68 -41.56
CA LYS A 409 -17.07 26.53 -42.87
C LYS A 409 -16.22 26.08 -44.07
N LEU A 410 -16.37 24.80 -44.42
CA LEU A 410 -16.51 24.35 -45.80
C LEU A 410 -17.98 24.02 -46.04
#